data_AF-A0A956UTK5-F1
#
_entry.id   AF-A0A956UTK5-F1
#
_cell.length_a   1.000
_cell.length_b   1.000
_cell.length_c   1.000
_cell.angle_alpha   90.00
_cell.angle_beta   90.00
_cell.angle_gamma   90.00
#
_symmetry.space_group_name_H-M   'P 1'
#
loop_
_entity.id
_entity.type
_entity.pdbx_description
1 polymer ?
#
loop_
_entity_poly.entity_id
_entity_poly.type
_entity_poly.pdbx_seq_one_letter_code
_entity_poly.pdbx_strand_id
1 'polypeptide(L)'
;MNTQKQIGLMVALVFFLTAGCAAYTVIDLPVRAVDQATYQYDGSIERGALLYANNCRTCHGLRGEGFVGPALNGSIREQQGLDNWQDQDPLVLAKNKALLTRTLYCGRAGTLMPAWLDTNGGSLNVRQIEHLVNLMTQPADIETADGELVSPGWEHTVEFAHNLNGETSLVVGGDTLGIIAQSHGIGIREILGLNPSITDPEAFLEKGTRVNLPATNGAKAQVYEIKRDRENVAKINDSQFIGAMILADFNRIPYDVNFKKGTFTIGANPDLSEAGIGLYPGARLQLPAGTVYVVRHGDTVQSIADLHDVLTGPLANLNRALLTSNDIAAEIAIPEGERLVFALPEGAGYIVQGQTLDDIRRTLGGVSLDQLAEAQTPPVAGDHIYAVGTTLHTPPEAYGSTPPDATNPGTACVEHAVTAGAFETIFGGGGAPEIPSEISEDVKITSGANDWTVVADGATSDQNKGIVKIAKDAKILFENLAGFHTITINGVTEVAEFGPQAGVTFEWTFNEAGEFKITCDFHPDMLAWVYVE
;
A
#
# COMPACT_ATOMS: atom_id res chain seq x y z
N MET A 1 -3.01 38.75 -66.43
CA MET A 1 -3.80 38.07 -65.38
C MET A 1 -4.28 39.14 -64.42
N ASN A 2 -5.57 39.21 -64.08
CA ASN A 2 -6.12 40.31 -63.28
C ASN A 2 -5.95 40.00 -61.77
N THR A 3 -4.93 40.61 -61.15
CA THR A 3 -4.53 40.39 -59.76
C THR A 3 -5.68 40.56 -58.77
N GLN A 4 -6.61 41.48 -59.04
CA GLN A 4 -7.77 41.73 -58.17
C GLN A 4 -8.76 40.57 -58.18
N LYS A 5 -8.97 39.92 -59.34
CA LYS A 5 -9.81 38.71 -59.44
C LYS A 5 -9.16 37.50 -58.76
N GLN A 6 -7.83 37.41 -58.77
CA GLN A 6 -7.11 36.33 -58.10
C GLN A 6 -7.15 36.48 -56.58
N ILE A 7 -6.97 37.71 -56.07
CA ILE A 7 -7.12 38.00 -54.63
C ILE A 7 -8.54 37.69 -54.17
N GLY A 8 -9.57 38.12 -54.93
CA GLY A 8 -10.96 37.82 -54.59
C GLY A 8 -11.26 36.31 -54.53
N LEU A 9 -10.71 35.53 -55.47
CA LEU A 9 -10.86 34.07 -55.47
C LEU A 9 -10.13 33.42 -54.28
N MET A 10 -8.91 33.84 -53.97
CA MET A 10 -8.16 33.32 -52.82
C MET A 10 -8.87 33.61 -51.51
N VAL A 11 -9.39 34.83 -51.33
CA VAL A 11 -10.16 35.21 -50.13
C VAL A 11 -11.43 34.36 -50.02
N ALA A 12 -12.19 34.19 -51.10
CA ALA A 12 -13.39 33.35 -51.10
C ALA A 12 -13.06 31.89 -50.72
N LEU A 13 -11.99 31.31 -51.28
CA LEU A 13 -11.57 29.95 -50.95
C LEU A 13 -11.14 29.80 -49.49
N VAL A 14 -10.47 30.80 -48.91
CA VAL A 14 -10.12 30.80 -47.48
C VAL A 14 -11.38 30.89 -46.61
N PHE A 15 -12.37 31.71 -46.99
CA PHE A 15 -13.65 31.76 -46.28
C PHE A 15 -14.42 30.45 -46.39
N PHE A 16 -14.44 29.79 -47.55
CA PHE A 16 -15.07 28.47 -47.70
C PHE A 16 -14.33 27.38 -46.92
N LEU A 17 -12.99 27.41 -46.90
CA LEU A 17 -12.19 26.47 -46.13
C LEU A 17 -12.43 26.64 -44.62
N THR A 18 -12.37 27.88 -44.13
CA THR A 18 -12.61 28.18 -42.71
C THR A 18 -14.04 27.89 -42.28
N ALA A 19 -15.04 28.21 -43.11
CA ALA A 19 -16.45 27.84 -42.87
C ALA A 19 -16.66 26.32 -42.91
N GLY A 20 -15.97 25.60 -43.81
CA GLY A 20 -15.97 24.14 -43.89
C GLY A 20 -15.36 23.50 -42.64
N CYS A 21 -14.21 24.01 -42.17
CA CYS A 21 -13.61 23.59 -40.92
C CYS A 21 -14.53 23.89 -39.73
N ALA A 22 -15.15 25.07 -39.66
CA ALA A 22 -16.09 25.42 -38.60
C ALA A 22 -17.32 24.48 -38.60
N ALA A 23 -17.90 24.21 -39.77
CA ALA A 23 -19.01 23.27 -39.90
C ALA A 23 -18.62 21.84 -39.50
N TYR A 24 -17.44 21.38 -39.91
CA TYR A 24 -16.87 20.10 -39.48
C TYR A 24 -16.70 20.04 -37.96
N THR A 25 -16.17 21.10 -37.34
CA THR A 25 -16.01 21.14 -35.87
C THR A 25 -17.34 21.17 -35.12
N VAL A 26 -18.38 21.80 -35.67
CA VAL A 26 -19.68 21.92 -34.99
C VAL A 26 -20.51 20.63 -35.12
N ILE A 27 -20.34 19.87 -36.22
CA ILE A 27 -21.15 18.69 -36.51
C ILE A 27 -20.45 17.40 -36.06
N ASP A 28 -19.16 17.23 -36.34
CA ASP A 28 -18.46 15.96 -36.17
C ASP A 28 -17.79 15.81 -34.79
N LEU A 29 -17.25 16.90 -34.22
CA LEU A 29 -16.58 16.82 -32.91
C LEU A 29 -17.50 16.37 -31.77
N PRO A 30 -18.77 16.83 -31.66
CA PRO A 30 -19.63 16.39 -30.56
C PRO A 30 -19.88 14.88 -30.56
N VAL A 31 -20.04 14.28 -31.75
CA VAL A 31 -20.30 12.84 -31.88
C VAL A 31 -19.02 12.04 -31.64
N ARG A 32 -17.93 12.40 -32.34
CA ARG A 32 -16.65 11.67 -32.20
C ARG A 32 -16.04 11.79 -30.81
N ALA A 33 -16.22 12.91 -30.12
CA ALA A 33 -15.72 13.07 -28.76
C ALA A 33 -16.44 12.13 -27.77
N VAL A 34 -17.75 11.93 -27.94
CA VAL A 34 -18.54 11.00 -27.10
C VAL A 34 -18.16 9.55 -27.42
N ASP A 35 -18.05 9.19 -28.70
CA ASP A 35 -17.64 7.84 -29.11
C ASP A 35 -16.22 7.50 -28.61
N GLN A 36 -15.30 8.47 -28.71
CA GLN A 36 -13.93 8.31 -28.23
C GLN A 36 -13.86 8.21 -26.71
N ALA A 37 -14.65 9.01 -25.98
CA ALA A 37 -14.71 8.95 -24.51
C ALA A 37 -15.26 7.58 -24.04
N THR A 38 -16.30 7.08 -24.70
CA THR A 38 -16.88 5.75 -24.43
C THR A 38 -15.87 4.65 -24.71
N TYR A 39 -15.21 4.67 -25.86
CA TYR A 39 -14.16 3.71 -26.21
C TYR A 39 -12.99 3.72 -25.22
N GLN A 40 -12.57 4.91 -24.77
CA GLN A 40 -11.51 5.05 -23.77
C GLN A 40 -11.94 4.51 -22.40
N TYR A 41 -13.21 4.73 -22.01
CA TYR A 41 -13.79 4.22 -20.78
C TYR A 41 -13.93 2.70 -20.81
N ASP A 42 -14.50 2.12 -21.86
CA ASP A 42 -14.64 0.67 -22.00
C ASP A 42 -13.29 -0.03 -21.98
N GLY A 43 -12.31 0.52 -22.71
CA GLY A 43 -10.93 0.02 -22.65
C GLY A 43 -10.30 0.20 -21.26
N SER A 44 -10.68 1.23 -20.50
CA SER A 44 -10.27 1.40 -19.10
C SER A 44 -10.85 0.28 -18.22
N ILE A 45 -12.12 -0.10 -18.43
CA ILE A 45 -12.76 -1.19 -17.71
C ILE A 45 -12.06 -2.53 -17.99
N GLU A 46 -11.82 -2.86 -19.26
CA GLU A 46 -11.17 -4.11 -19.64
C GLU A 46 -9.74 -4.21 -19.06
N ARG A 47 -8.95 -3.13 -19.14
CA ARG A 47 -7.63 -3.06 -18.49
C ARG A 47 -7.74 -3.18 -16.97
N GLY A 48 -8.76 -2.55 -16.38
CA GLY A 48 -9.08 -2.67 -14.96
C GLY A 48 -9.37 -4.12 -14.58
N ALA A 49 -10.15 -4.83 -15.39
CA ALA A 49 -10.52 -6.23 -15.18
C ALA A 49 -9.29 -7.15 -15.20
N LEU A 50 -8.38 -6.95 -16.15
CA LEU A 50 -7.12 -7.70 -16.20
C LEU A 50 -6.23 -7.41 -14.98
N LEU A 51 -6.11 -6.14 -14.57
CA LEU A 51 -5.34 -5.77 -13.39
C LEU A 51 -5.95 -6.39 -12.13
N TYR A 52 -7.28 -6.33 -12.00
CA TYR A 52 -8.01 -6.91 -10.87
C TYR A 52 -7.81 -8.43 -10.81
N ALA A 53 -7.95 -9.13 -11.93
CA ALA A 53 -7.77 -10.57 -11.99
C ALA A 53 -6.33 -11.01 -11.62
N ASN A 54 -5.32 -10.20 -11.95
CA ASN A 54 -3.94 -10.53 -11.58
C ASN A 54 -3.60 -10.21 -10.11
N ASN A 55 -4.24 -9.22 -9.51
CA ASN A 55 -3.72 -8.61 -8.27
C ASN A 55 -4.72 -8.64 -7.09
N CYS A 56 -6.03 -8.61 -7.37
CA CYS A 56 -7.04 -8.33 -6.36
C CYS A 56 -7.95 -9.54 -6.08
N ARG A 57 -8.20 -10.38 -7.09
CA ARG A 57 -9.13 -11.53 -6.97
C ARG A 57 -8.77 -12.52 -5.87
N THR A 58 -7.49 -12.63 -5.56
CA THR A 58 -6.97 -13.52 -4.52
C THR A 58 -7.50 -13.18 -3.13
N CYS A 59 -7.89 -11.93 -2.87
CA CYS A 59 -8.51 -11.55 -1.60
C CYS A 59 -9.99 -11.24 -1.76
N HIS A 60 -10.37 -10.66 -2.90
CA HIS A 60 -11.68 -10.07 -3.10
C HIS A 60 -12.64 -10.90 -3.96
N GLY A 61 -12.23 -12.08 -4.42
CA GLY A 61 -13.07 -12.95 -5.26
C GLY A 61 -13.02 -12.60 -6.75
N LEU A 62 -13.54 -13.49 -7.59
CA LEU A 62 -13.47 -13.39 -9.06
C LEU A 62 -14.27 -12.21 -9.60
N ARG A 63 -15.46 -11.95 -9.05
CA ARG A 63 -16.32 -10.79 -9.37
C ARG A 63 -16.34 -9.74 -8.28
N GLY A 64 -15.45 -9.78 -7.30
CA GLY A 64 -15.50 -8.86 -6.16
C GLY A 64 -16.48 -9.29 -5.07
N GLU A 65 -16.74 -10.58 -4.91
CA GLU A 65 -17.66 -11.14 -3.92
C GLU A 65 -17.15 -11.03 -2.47
N GLY A 66 -15.83 -10.88 -2.32
CA GLY A 66 -15.13 -10.94 -1.05
C GLY A 66 -14.85 -12.37 -0.58
N PHE A 67 -13.93 -12.52 0.37
CA PHE A 67 -13.69 -13.73 1.15
C PHE A 67 -12.66 -13.43 2.24
N VAL A 68 -11.40 -13.22 1.83
CA VAL A 68 -10.33 -12.72 2.71
C VAL A 68 -10.49 -11.21 2.91
N GLY A 69 -10.67 -10.50 1.80
CA GLY A 69 -11.03 -9.09 1.78
C GLY A 69 -12.55 -8.91 1.69
N PRO A 70 -13.07 -7.71 2.01
CA PRO A 70 -14.49 -7.41 1.84
C PRO A 70 -14.92 -7.51 0.38
N ALA A 71 -16.22 -7.69 0.14
CA ALA A 71 -16.80 -7.59 -1.19
C ALA A 71 -16.46 -6.23 -1.83
N LEU A 72 -16.17 -6.17 -3.12
CA LEU A 72 -15.93 -4.95 -3.88
C LEU A 72 -17.03 -4.69 -4.93
N ASN A 73 -17.78 -5.73 -5.30
CA ASN A 73 -18.93 -5.62 -6.18
C ASN A 73 -20.09 -4.90 -5.47
N GLY A 74 -20.63 -3.85 -6.07
CA GLY A 74 -21.60 -2.97 -5.44
C GLY A 74 -22.88 -3.68 -5.01
N SER A 75 -23.44 -4.54 -5.87
CA SER A 75 -24.68 -5.28 -5.56
C SER A 75 -24.47 -6.30 -4.43
N ILE A 76 -23.34 -6.99 -4.41
CA ILE A 76 -22.97 -7.96 -3.36
C ILE A 76 -22.65 -7.23 -2.05
N ARG A 77 -21.94 -6.10 -2.12
CA ARG A 77 -21.66 -5.24 -0.96
C ARG A 77 -22.94 -4.79 -0.26
N GLU A 78 -23.93 -4.37 -1.04
CA GLU A 78 -25.22 -3.94 -0.50
C GLU A 78 -25.96 -5.08 0.22
N GLN A 79 -25.94 -6.30 -0.34
CA GLN A 79 -26.49 -7.49 0.33
C GLN A 79 -25.79 -7.82 1.66
N GLN A 80 -24.51 -7.43 1.79
CA GLN A 80 -23.72 -7.57 3.00
C GLN A 80 -23.83 -6.34 3.95
N GLY A 81 -24.70 -5.37 3.64
CA GLY A 81 -24.91 -4.17 4.46
C GLY A 81 -23.82 -3.10 4.33
N LEU A 82 -23.06 -3.11 3.24
CA LEU A 82 -21.99 -2.15 2.93
C LEU A 82 -22.41 -1.15 1.84
N ASP A 83 -21.74 0.01 1.79
CA ASP A 83 -21.95 1.03 0.75
C ASP A 83 -21.79 0.43 -0.66
N ASN A 84 -22.79 0.67 -1.52
CA ASN A 84 -22.80 0.26 -2.92
C ASN A 84 -21.88 1.17 -3.74
N TRP A 85 -20.74 0.64 -4.17
CA TRP A 85 -19.75 1.41 -4.94
C TRP A 85 -20.14 1.70 -6.38
N GLN A 86 -21.20 1.05 -6.88
CA GLN A 86 -21.74 1.25 -8.21
C GLN A 86 -22.93 2.22 -8.21
N ASP A 87 -23.24 2.86 -7.08
CA ASP A 87 -24.18 3.99 -7.02
C ASP A 87 -23.66 5.15 -7.87
N GLN A 88 -24.48 5.58 -8.83
CA GLN A 88 -24.15 6.61 -9.81
C GLN A 88 -24.60 8.02 -9.37
N ASP A 89 -25.16 8.20 -8.17
CA ASP A 89 -25.36 9.55 -7.61
C ASP A 89 -24.01 10.30 -7.61
N PRO A 90 -23.93 11.52 -8.17
CA PRO A 90 -22.64 12.21 -8.36
C PRO A 90 -21.83 12.40 -7.07
N LEU A 91 -22.49 12.67 -5.93
CA LEU A 91 -21.80 12.89 -4.65
C LEU A 91 -21.34 11.56 -4.05
N VAL A 92 -22.19 10.53 -4.13
CA VAL A 92 -21.84 9.17 -3.67
C VAL A 92 -20.72 8.58 -4.52
N LEU A 93 -20.81 8.70 -5.84
CA LEU A 93 -19.81 8.22 -6.79
C LEU A 93 -18.46 8.91 -6.58
N ALA A 94 -18.44 10.24 -6.41
CA ALA A 94 -17.20 10.98 -6.12
C ALA A 94 -16.55 10.51 -4.81
N LYS A 95 -17.36 10.34 -3.75
CA LYS A 95 -16.91 9.81 -2.45
C LYS A 95 -16.35 8.39 -2.59
N ASN A 96 -17.04 7.52 -3.32
CA ASN A 96 -16.62 6.13 -3.55
C ASN A 96 -15.29 6.07 -4.33
N LYS A 97 -15.17 6.83 -5.42
CA LYS A 97 -13.94 6.94 -6.21
C LYS A 97 -12.78 7.46 -5.39
N ALA A 98 -12.99 8.46 -4.53
CA ALA A 98 -11.96 8.98 -3.63
C ALA A 98 -11.50 7.92 -2.62
N LEU A 99 -12.44 7.21 -1.98
CA LEU A 99 -12.14 6.15 -1.03
C LEU A 99 -11.36 5.00 -1.68
N LEU A 100 -11.78 4.57 -2.86
CA LEU A 100 -11.14 3.52 -3.65
C LEU A 100 -9.72 3.91 -4.08
N THR A 101 -9.58 5.09 -4.67
CA THR A 101 -8.27 5.64 -5.08
C THR A 101 -7.32 5.67 -3.89
N ARG A 102 -7.74 6.22 -2.75
CA ARG A 102 -6.93 6.27 -1.53
C ARG A 102 -6.54 4.89 -1.02
N THR A 103 -7.49 3.96 -0.99
CA THR A 103 -7.24 2.58 -0.55
C THR A 103 -6.23 1.90 -1.46
N LEU A 104 -6.31 2.10 -2.78
CA LEU A 104 -5.33 1.55 -3.73
C LEU A 104 -3.99 2.26 -3.64
N TYR A 105 -3.94 3.56 -3.33
CA TYR A 105 -2.68 4.29 -3.22
C TYR A 105 -1.86 3.86 -2.01
N CYS A 106 -2.53 3.61 -0.89
CA CYS A 106 -1.88 3.51 0.42
C CYS A 106 -2.07 2.15 1.11
N GLY A 107 -3.00 1.32 0.61
CA GLY A 107 -3.44 0.14 1.32
C GLY A 107 -4.23 0.47 2.57
N ARG A 108 -4.31 -0.48 3.50
CA ARG A 108 -4.88 -0.29 4.85
C ARG A 108 -3.99 -0.95 5.89
N ALA A 109 -3.43 -0.15 6.81
CA ALA A 109 -2.62 -0.65 7.91
C ALA A 109 -3.42 -1.62 8.79
N GLY A 110 -2.74 -2.62 9.34
CA GLY A 110 -3.36 -3.64 10.17
C GLY A 110 -4.27 -4.60 9.41
N THR A 111 -4.29 -4.52 8.08
CA THR A 111 -5.02 -5.45 7.20
C THR A 111 -4.07 -6.07 6.18
N LEU A 112 -4.54 -7.06 5.42
CA LEU A 112 -3.79 -7.64 4.31
C LEU A 112 -3.64 -6.73 3.08
N MET A 113 -4.40 -5.63 2.98
CA MET A 113 -4.44 -4.80 1.77
C MET A 113 -3.18 -3.92 1.65
N PRO A 114 -2.25 -4.20 0.71
CA PRO A 114 -1.03 -3.42 0.56
C PRO A 114 -1.29 -2.09 -0.18
N ALA A 115 -0.29 -1.22 -0.20
CA ALA A 115 -0.25 -0.11 -1.15
C ALA A 115 0.02 -0.62 -2.57
N TRP A 116 -0.71 -0.08 -3.55
CA TRP A 116 -0.55 -0.45 -4.96
C TRP A 116 0.10 0.65 -5.80
N LEU A 117 0.07 1.91 -5.36
CA LEU A 117 0.75 3.00 -6.09
C LEU A 117 2.27 2.86 -5.99
N ASP A 118 2.95 2.95 -7.12
CA ASP A 118 4.40 2.81 -7.27
C ASP A 118 5.21 3.77 -6.39
N THR A 119 4.79 5.04 -6.28
CA THR A 119 5.43 6.02 -5.40
C THR A 119 5.25 5.71 -3.91
N ASN A 120 4.32 4.82 -3.57
CA ASN A 120 4.02 4.39 -2.20
C ASN A 120 4.47 2.94 -1.93
N GLY A 121 5.35 2.40 -2.78
CA GLY A 121 5.91 1.05 -2.63
C GLY A 121 5.11 -0.06 -3.31
N GLY A 122 4.06 0.27 -4.05
CA GLY A 122 3.29 -0.65 -4.87
C GLY A 122 3.88 -0.85 -6.27
N SER A 123 3.12 -1.52 -7.15
CA SER A 123 3.56 -1.91 -8.50
C SER A 123 2.83 -1.19 -9.63
N LEU A 124 1.80 -0.40 -9.31
CA LEU A 124 0.89 0.22 -10.26
C LEU A 124 1.10 1.73 -10.32
N ASN A 125 1.01 2.31 -11.51
CA ASN A 125 0.95 3.77 -11.65
C ASN A 125 -0.48 4.30 -11.50
N VAL A 126 -0.60 5.63 -11.42
CA VAL A 126 -1.88 6.34 -11.26
C VAL A 126 -2.95 5.94 -12.30
N ARG A 127 -2.57 5.73 -13.58
CA ARG A 127 -3.51 5.35 -14.64
C ARG A 127 -4.03 3.93 -14.50
N GLN A 128 -3.17 3.02 -14.06
CA GLN A 128 -3.58 1.64 -13.77
C GLN A 128 -4.55 1.59 -12.59
N ILE A 129 -4.34 2.45 -11.58
CA ILE A 129 -5.27 2.58 -10.45
C ILE A 129 -6.61 3.18 -10.90
N GLU A 130 -6.60 4.18 -11.78
CA GLU A 130 -7.82 4.74 -12.39
C GLU A 130 -8.63 3.65 -13.12
N HIS A 131 -7.98 2.73 -13.83
CA HIS A 131 -8.64 1.59 -14.47
C HIS A 131 -9.35 0.67 -13.47
N LEU A 132 -8.71 0.37 -12.33
CA LEU A 132 -9.32 -0.41 -11.24
C LEU A 132 -10.51 0.31 -10.61
N VAL A 133 -10.40 1.61 -10.37
CA VAL A 133 -11.49 2.42 -9.79
C VAL A 133 -12.68 2.48 -10.74
N ASN A 134 -12.44 2.66 -12.05
CA ASN A 134 -13.48 2.64 -13.06
C ASN A 134 -14.19 1.28 -13.11
N LEU A 135 -13.46 0.16 -13.04
CA LEU A 135 -14.05 -1.18 -12.92
C LEU A 135 -14.99 -1.30 -11.72
N MET A 136 -14.49 -0.98 -10.51
CA MET A 136 -15.25 -1.19 -9.26
C MET A 136 -16.47 -0.28 -9.13
N THR A 137 -16.47 0.86 -9.83
CA THR A 137 -17.58 1.83 -9.83
C THR A 137 -18.44 1.77 -11.09
N GLN A 138 -18.17 0.82 -11.99
CA GLN A 138 -18.94 0.65 -13.21
C GLN A 138 -20.40 0.30 -12.86
N PRO A 139 -21.40 0.94 -13.48
CA PRO A 139 -22.80 0.60 -13.24
C PRO A 139 -23.08 -0.87 -13.58
N ALA A 140 -23.95 -1.50 -12.79
CA ALA A 140 -24.47 -2.84 -13.06
C ALA A 140 -25.75 -2.71 -13.90
N ASP A 141 -25.61 -2.84 -15.22
CA ASP A 141 -26.69 -2.63 -16.20
C ASP A 141 -27.03 -3.88 -17.03
N ILE A 142 -26.34 -5.01 -16.78
CA ILE A 142 -26.61 -6.29 -17.44
C ILE A 142 -27.30 -7.24 -16.48
N GLU A 143 -28.49 -7.71 -16.85
CA GLU A 143 -29.19 -8.78 -16.14
C GLU A 143 -28.71 -10.15 -16.67
N THR A 144 -28.18 -11.00 -15.79
CA THR A 144 -27.75 -12.35 -16.14
C THR A 144 -28.95 -13.29 -16.33
N ALA A 145 -28.70 -14.50 -16.84
CA ALA A 145 -29.73 -15.54 -16.99
C ALA A 145 -30.39 -15.93 -15.65
N ASP A 146 -29.69 -15.71 -14.54
CA ASP A 146 -30.15 -15.98 -13.18
C ASP A 146 -30.84 -14.77 -12.52
N GLY A 147 -30.99 -13.65 -13.26
CA GLY A 147 -31.65 -12.43 -12.80
C GLY A 147 -30.76 -11.49 -11.97
N GLU A 148 -29.45 -11.71 -11.93
CA GLU A 148 -28.51 -10.85 -11.21
C GLU A 148 -28.06 -9.68 -12.08
N LEU A 149 -28.02 -8.47 -11.50
CA LEU A 149 -27.43 -7.30 -12.16
C LEU A 149 -25.92 -7.32 -11.96
N VAL A 150 -25.18 -7.42 -13.07
CA VAL A 150 -23.72 -7.39 -13.12
C VAL A 150 -23.24 -6.29 -14.07
N SER A 151 -22.02 -5.80 -13.85
CA SER A 151 -21.36 -4.93 -14.81
C SER A 151 -20.54 -5.79 -15.79
N PRO A 152 -20.43 -5.41 -17.08
CA PRO A 152 -19.66 -6.19 -18.05
C PRO A 152 -18.18 -6.33 -17.66
N GLY A 153 -17.62 -5.38 -16.91
CA GLY A 153 -16.26 -5.47 -16.38
C GLY A 153 -16.02 -6.66 -15.46
N TRP A 154 -17.01 -7.05 -14.63
CA TRP A 154 -16.89 -8.20 -13.73
C TRP A 154 -16.95 -9.54 -14.47
N GLU A 155 -17.52 -9.59 -15.68
CA GLU A 155 -17.43 -10.80 -16.51
C GLU A 155 -16.03 -10.95 -17.12
N HIS A 156 -15.42 -9.85 -17.54
CA HIS A 156 -14.02 -9.86 -17.98
C HIS A 156 -13.06 -10.30 -16.87
N THR A 157 -13.30 -9.93 -15.60
CA THR A 157 -12.45 -10.38 -14.49
C THR A 157 -12.50 -11.90 -14.32
N VAL A 158 -13.69 -12.49 -14.44
CA VAL A 158 -13.89 -13.95 -14.36
C VAL A 158 -13.18 -14.66 -15.50
N GLU A 159 -13.33 -14.16 -16.73
CA GLU A 159 -12.67 -14.73 -17.91
C GLU A 159 -11.14 -14.71 -17.75
N PHE A 160 -10.56 -13.56 -17.37
CA PHE A 160 -9.12 -13.46 -17.13
C PHE A 160 -8.67 -14.36 -15.97
N ALA A 161 -9.46 -14.43 -14.89
CA ALA A 161 -9.13 -15.23 -13.73
C ALA A 161 -9.15 -16.74 -14.01
N HIS A 162 -10.11 -17.23 -14.80
CA HIS A 162 -10.14 -18.63 -15.23
C HIS A 162 -8.88 -19.00 -16.02
N ASN A 163 -8.45 -18.12 -16.91
CA ASN A 163 -7.20 -18.32 -17.67
C ASN A 163 -5.97 -18.35 -16.74
N LEU A 164 -5.94 -17.52 -15.69
CA LEU A 164 -4.85 -17.51 -14.71
C LEU A 164 -4.87 -18.72 -13.75
N ASN A 165 -6.05 -19.30 -13.47
CA ASN A 165 -6.19 -20.47 -12.61
C ASN A 165 -5.77 -21.79 -13.27
N GLY A 166 -5.80 -21.85 -14.61
CA GLY A 166 -5.52 -23.08 -15.37
C GLY A 166 -4.05 -23.52 -15.38
N GLU A 167 -3.08 -22.65 -15.07
CA GLU A 167 -1.65 -22.92 -15.28
C GLU A 167 -0.82 -23.16 -13.99
N THR A 168 -1.46 -23.50 -12.86
CA THR A 168 -0.89 -23.62 -11.50
C THR A 168 -0.80 -22.28 -10.77
N SER A 169 -1.54 -22.13 -9.66
CA SER A 169 -1.90 -20.79 -9.16
C SER A 169 -1.78 -20.60 -7.65
N LEU A 170 -1.37 -21.64 -6.92
CA LEU A 170 -1.25 -21.57 -5.47
C LEU A 170 0.05 -22.19 -5.01
N VAL A 171 0.80 -21.48 -4.17
CA VAL A 171 1.97 -22.00 -3.48
C VAL A 171 1.57 -22.34 -2.06
N VAL A 172 1.88 -23.57 -1.62
CA VAL A 172 1.65 -23.99 -0.23
C VAL A 172 2.42 -23.07 0.70
N GLY A 173 1.68 -22.40 1.57
CA GLY A 173 2.22 -21.55 2.63
C GLY A 173 2.79 -22.38 3.77
N GLY A 174 3.62 -21.73 4.57
CA GLY A 174 4.23 -22.30 5.76
C GLY A 174 5.59 -21.67 6.00
N ASP A 175 6.26 -22.10 7.07
CA ASP A 175 7.47 -21.43 7.47
C ASP A 175 8.63 -21.70 6.51
N THR A 176 9.33 -20.62 6.17
CA THR A 176 10.63 -20.68 5.51
C THR A 176 11.71 -20.31 6.51
N LEU A 177 12.94 -20.76 6.28
CA LEU A 177 14.08 -20.33 7.11
C LEU A 177 14.23 -18.80 7.13
N GLY A 178 13.83 -18.10 6.07
CA GLY A 178 13.83 -16.64 6.00
C GLY A 178 12.83 -16.00 6.95
N ILE A 179 11.57 -16.45 6.93
CA ILE A 179 10.51 -15.92 7.81
C ILE A 179 10.82 -16.20 9.27
N ILE A 180 11.29 -17.42 9.59
CA ILE A 180 11.73 -17.80 10.94
C ILE A 180 12.91 -16.91 11.37
N ALA A 181 13.92 -16.74 10.53
CA ALA A 181 15.04 -15.89 10.88
C ALA A 181 14.63 -14.43 11.15
N GLN A 182 13.70 -13.89 10.37
CA GLN A 182 13.18 -12.54 10.52
C GLN A 182 12.39 -12.37 11.84
N SER A 183 11.51 -13.31 12.17
CA SER A 183 10.75 -13.27 13.44
C SER A 183 11.67 -13.37 14.66
N HIS A 184 12.85 -13.98 14.49
CA HIS A 184 13.84 -14.17 15.54
C HIS A 184 15.01 -13.18 15.55
N GLY A 185 15.01 -12.20 14.63
CA GLY A 185 16.09 -11.23 14.51
C GLY A 185 17.46 -11.85 14.18
N ILE A 186 17.49 -13.03 13.57
CA ILE A 186 18.71 -13.78 13.26
C ILE A 186 19.46 -13.08 12.12
N GLY A 187 20.75 -12.85 12.32
CA GLY A 187 21.66 -12.25 11.33
C GLY A 187 21.85 -10.75 11.50
N ILE A 188 20.88 -10.02 12.08
CA ILE A 188 20.99 -8.57 12.30
C ILE A 188 22.18 -8.25 13.21
N ARG A 189 22.30 -8.94 14.34
CA ARG A 189 23.39 -8.73 15.29
C ARG A 189 24.76 -9.01 14.67
N GLU A 190 24.85 -10.06 13.86
CA GLU A 190 26.08 -10.45 13.17
C GLU A 190 26.49 -9.40 12.12
N ILE A 191 25.53 -8.82 11.40
CA ILE A 191 25.80 -7.71 10.46
C ILE A 191 26.26 -6.47 11.24
N LEU A 192 25.56 -6.07 12.30
CA LEU A 192 25.94 -4.88 13.09
C LEU A 192 27.35 -5.03 13.70
N GLY A 193 27.70 -6.22 14.18
CA GLY A 193 29.04 -6.50 14.71
C GLY A 193 30.18 -6.30 13.69
N LEU A 194 29.90 -6.48 12.40
CA LEU A 194 30.85 -6.24 11.31
C LEU A 194 30.83 -4.81 10.78
N ASN A 195 29.85 -3.99 11.20
CA ASN A 195 29.62 -2.63 10.72
C ASN A 195 29.39 -1.68 11.91
N PRO A 196 30.41 -1.42 12.74
CA PRO A 196 30.26 -0.68 14.00
C PRO A 196 29.81 0.78 13.84
N SER A 197 29.86 1.35 12.62
CA SER A 197 29.31 2.68 12.32
C SER A 197 27.79 2.70 12.20
N ILE A 198 27.15 1.55 12.05
CA ILE A 198 25.70 1.39 11.97
C ILE A 198 25.23 0.92 13.34
N THR A 199 24.48 1.76 14.03
CA THR A 199 24.04 1.52 15.42
C THR A 199 22.58 1.12 15.50
N ASP A 200 21.76 1.62 14.57
CA ASP A 200 20.36 1.29 14.43
C ASP A 200 20.15 0.47 13.14
N PRO A 201 19.70 -0.80 13.24
CA PRO A 201 19.46 -1.63 12.07
C PRO A 201 18.29 -1.16 11.19
N GLU A 202 17.40 -0.32 11.72
CA GLU A 202 16.23 0.20 11.00
C GLU A 202 16.47 1.57 10.34
N ALA A 203 17.52 2.28 10.76
CA ALA A 203 17.89 3.57 10.19
C ALA A 203 18.24 3.45 8.71
N PHE A 204 17.67 4.35 7.90
CA PHE A 204 17.96 4.39 6.46
C PHE A 204 19.42 4.79 6.21
N LEU A 205 20.07 4.03 5.33
CA LEU A 205 21.44 4.23 4.91
C LEU A 205 21.47 4.98 3.57
N GLU A 206 22.46 5.84 3.41
CA GLU A 206 22.65 6.60 2.17
C GLU A 206 23.07 5.67 1.02
N LYS A 207 22.63 5.99 -0.19
CA LYS A 207 23.03 5.29 -1.41
C LYS A 207 24.56 5.29 -1.58
N GLY A 208 25.11 4.13 -1.97
CA GLY A 208 26.55 3.91 -2.08
C GLY A 208 27.24 3.53 -0.77
N THR A 209 26.53 3.55 0.38
CA THR A 209 27.04 2.99 1.63
C THR A 209 27.37 1.51 1.44
N ARG A 210 28.50 1.06 2.00
CA ARG A 210 28.95 -0.34 1.92
C ARG A 210 28.73 -1.04 3.26
N VAL A 211 28.00 -2.14 3.25
CA VAL A 211 27.66 -2.96 4.41
C VAL A 211 28.36 -4.32 4.28
N ASN A 212 29.20 -4.66 5.25
CA ASN A 212 29.87 -5.95 5.31
C ASN A 212 28.89 -7.03 5.79
N LEU A 213 28.80 -8.14 5.08
CA LEU A 213 27.93 -9.25 5.44
C LEU A 213 28.75 -10.40 6.04
N PRO A 214 28.21 -11.12 7.05
CA PRO A 214 28.89 -12.27 7.63
C PRO A 214 29.08 -13.39 6.60
N ALA A 215 30.17 -14.12 6.72
CA ALA A 215 30.35 -15.39 6.02
C ALA A 215 29.71 -16.52 6.83
N THR A 216 28.96 -17.37 6.15
CA THR A 216 28.33 -18.57 6.72
C THR A 216 28.91 -19.80 6.02
N ASN A 217 28.78 -20.99 6.62
CA ASN A 217 29.40 -22.28 6.25
C ASN A 217 28.89 -22.86 4.91
N GLY A 218 29.00 -22.07 3.85
CA GLY A 218 28.56 -22.34 2.49
C GLY A 218 28.69 -21.12 1.56
N ALA A 219 28.60 -19.91 2.11
CA ALA A 219 28.69 -18.66 1.35
C ALA A 219 29.98 -17.87 1.65
N LYS A 220 30.59 -17.28 0.62
CA LYS A 220 31.74 -16.38 0.79
C LYS A 220 31.28 -15.05 1.37
N ALA A 221 32.09 -14.45 2.25
CA ALA A 221 31.91 -13.08 2.72
C ALA A 221 31.63 -12.13 1.55
N GLN A 222 30.59 -11.31 1.67
CA GLN A 222 30.19 -10.33 0.66
C GLN A 222 30.19 -8.92 1.27
N VAL A 223 30.29 -7.93 0.39
CA VAL A 223 29.98 -6.53 0.72
C VAL A 223 28.78 -6.13 -0.11
N TYR A 224 27.73 -5.67 0.55
CA TYR A 224 26.55 -5.12 -0.10
C TYR A 224 26.69 -3.61 -0.21
N GLU A 225 26.41 -3.07 -1.39
CA GLU A 225 26.38 -1.63 -1.64
C GLU A 225 24.93 -1.19 -1.79
N ILE A 226 24.52 -0.20 -1.00
CA ILE A 226 23.16 0.36 -1.04
C ILE A 226 22.88 0.90 -2.45
N LYS A 227 21.80 0.42 -3.06
CA LYS A 227 21.45 0.73 -4.47
C LYS A 227 20.40 1.82 -4.57
N ARG A 228 19.54 1.94 -3.58
CA ARG A 228 18.40 2.87 -3.55
C ARG A 228 18.39 3.66 -2.25
N ASP A 229 17.83 4.85 -2.31
CA ASP A 229 17.53 5.62 -1.10
C ASP A 229 16.46 4.86 -0.30
N ARG A 230 16.60 4.81 1.05
CA ARG A 230 15.70 4.10 2.01
C ARG A 230 15.89 2.57 2.18
N GLU A 231 17.12 2.08 2.00
CA GLU A 231 17.54 0.74 2.47
C GLU A 231 18.10 0.81 3.90
N ASN A 232 17.98 -0.27 4.68
CA ASN A 232 18.52 -0.39 6.03
C ASN A 232 19.07 -1.81 6.28
N VAL A 233 19.71 -2.05 7.43
CA VAL A 233 20.34 -3.35 7.72
C VAL A 233 19.32 -4.48 7.77
N ALA A 234 18.12 -4.25 8.32
CA ALA A 234 17.06 -5.25 8.37
C ALA A 234 16.66 -5.73 6.96
N LYS A 235 16.41 -4.80 6.02
CA LYS A 235 16.11 -5.14 4.62
C LYS A 235 17.26 -5.87 3.92
N ILE A 236 18.51 -5.54 4.26
CA ILE A 236 19.70 -6.20 3.70
C ILE A 236 19.80 -7.63 4.25
N ASN A 237 19.61 -7.82 5.55
CA ASN A 237 19.59 -9.14 6.19
C ASN A 237 18.62 -10.09 5.46
N ASP A 238 17.42 -9.59 5.19
CA ASP A 238 16.34 -10.37 4.59
C ASP A 238 16.59 -10.62 3.10
N SER A 239 16.93 -9.57 2.33
CA SER A 239 17.19 -9.69 0.89
C SER A 239 18.45 -10.48 0.53
N GLN A 240 19.41 -10.56 1.46
CA GLN A 240 20.64 -11.35 1.29
C GLN A 240 20.57 -12.69 2.04
N PHE A 241 19.40 -13.05 2.60
CA PHE A 241 19.14 -14.33 3.26
C PHE A 241 20.10 -14.66 4.42
N ILE A 242 20.69 -13.66 5.06
CA ILE A 242 21.76 -13.85 6.06
C ILE A 242 21.24 -14.65 7.26
N GLY A 243 20.09 -14.26 7.80
CA GLY A 243 19.47 -14.98 8.90
C GLY A 243 19.11 -16.43 8.55
N ALA A 244 18.57 -16.67 7.34
CA ALA A 244 18.23 -18.01 6.86
C ALA A 244 19.47 -18.90 6.72
N MET A 245 20.58 -18.35 6.23
CA MET A 245 21.86 -19.04 6.09
C MET A 245 22.45 -19.44 7.45
N ILE A 246 22.41 -18.53 8.44
CA ILE A 246 22.85 -18.82 9.81
C ILE A 246 21.99 -19.93 10.42
N LEU A 247 20.67 -19.85 10.27
CA LEU A 247 19.76 -20.86 10.80
C LEU A 247 19.96 -22.23 10.14
N ALA A 248 20.19 -22.25 8.82
CA ALA A 248 20.52 -23.47 8.08
C ALA A 248 21.82 -24.11 8.59
N ASP A 249 22.90 -23.33 8.73
CA ASP A 249 24.18 -23.80 9.26
C ASP A 249 24.02 -24.39 10.66
N PHE A 250 23.30 -23.69 11.54
CA PHE A 250 23.08 -24.09 12.93
C PHE A 250 22.36 -25.44 13.04
N ASN A 251 21.42 -25.68 12.13
CA ASN A 251 20.64 -26.91 12.04
C ASN A 251 21.22 -27.95 11.07
N ARG A 252 22.43 -27.71 10.52
CA ARG A 252 23.11 -28.57 9.54
C ARG A 252 22.26 -28.88 8.30
N ILE A 253 21.47 -27.91 7.86
CA ILE A 253 20.61 -28.01 6.67
C ILE A 253 21.42 -27.58 5.44
N PRO A 254 21.61 -28.43 4.42
CA PRO A 254 22.27 -28.02 3.17
C PRO A 254 21.46 -26.95 2.44
N TYR A 255 22.14 -25.96 1.84
CA TYR A 255 21.50 -24.93 1.01
C TYR A 255 22.42 -24.43 -0.13
N ASP A 256 21.82 -23.77 -1.11
CA ASP A 256 22.48 -23.00 -2.16
C ASP A 256 21.88 -21.58 -2.20
N VAL A 257 22.73 -20.58 -2.48
CA VAL A 257 22.33 -19.18 -2.53
C VAL A 257 22.92 -18.48 -3.75
N ASN A 258 22.08 -17.72 -4.45
CA ASN A 258 22.49 -16.87 -5.57
C ASN A 258 22.13 -15.42 -5.30
N PHE A 259 23.07 -14.66 -4.73
CA PHE A 259 22.90 -13.25 -4.41
C PHE A 259 22.57 -12.36 -5.62
N LYS A 260 22.99 -12.74 -6.84
CA LYS A 260 22.69 -11.97 -8.05
C LYS A 260 21.24 -12.13 -8.49
N LYS A 261 20.71 -13.35 -8.38
CA LYS A 261 19.32 -13.67 -8.71
C LYS A 261 18.36 -13.45 -7.54
N GLY A 262 18.87 -13.25 -6.33
CA GLY A 262 18.06 -13.13 -5.12
C GLY A 262 17.34 -14.44 -4.78
N THR A 263 17.99 -15.59 -4.98
CA THR A 263 17.37 -16.90 -4.73
C THR A 263 18.14 -17.66 -3.64
N PHE A 264 17.39 -18.30 -2.75
CA PHE A 264 17.88 -19.19 -1.70
C PHE A 264 17.11 -20.51 -1.78
N THR A 265 17.83 -21.63 -1.84
CA THR A 265 17.23 -22.98 -1.98
C THR A 265 17.83 -23.94 -0.98
N ILE A 266 16.98 -24.68 -0.26
CA ILE A 266 17.41 -25.74 0.66
C ILE A 266 17.52 -27.09 -0.08
N GLY A 267 18.57 -27.85 0.25
CA GLY A 267 18.79 -29.21 -0.23
C GLY A 267 18.22 -30.27 0.71
N ALA A 268 18.23 -31.53 0.29
CA ALA A 268 17.79 -32.65 1.12
C ALA A 268 18.71 -32.80 2.36
N ASN A 269 18.13 -32.73 3.56
CA ASN A 269 18.84 -33.03 4.80
C ASN A 269 18.55 -34.48 5.22
N PRO A 270 19.55 -35.38 5.25
CA PRO A 270 19.35 -36.78 5.65
C PRO A 270 19.12 -36.98 7.17
N ASP A 271 19.40 -35.98 8.01
CA ASP A 271 19.27 -36.06 9.47
C ASP A 271 17.93 -35.50 10.00
N LEU A 272 17.15 -34.81 9.16
CA LEU A 272 15.74 -34.53 9.43
C LEU A 272 14.96 -35.78 9.01
N SER A 273 14.17 -36.34 9.92
CA SER A 273 13.72 -37.74 9.94
C SER A 273 12.96 -38.25 8.71
N GLU A 274 12.67 -37.43 7.71
CA GLU A 274 12.20 -37.87 6.40
C GLU A 274 12.97 -37.15 5.29
N ALA A 275 13.68 -37.93 4.46
CA ALA A 275 14.46 -37.44 3.34
C ALA A 275 13.53 -36.81 2.28
N GLY A 276 13.43 -35.48 2.31
CA GLY A 276 12.63 -34.69 1.37
C GLY A 276 13.02 -33.22 1.40
N ILE A 277 12.80 -32.53 0.28
CA ILE A 277 13.17 -31.13 0.05
C ILE A 277 12.19 -30.25 0.83
N GLY A 278 12.62 -29.52 1.87
CA GLY A 278 11.72 -28.58 2.56
C GLY A 278 11.93 -28.45 4.07
N LEU A 279 11.26 -27.44 4.65
CA LEU A 279 10.88 -27.46 6.06
C LEU A 279 9.48 -28.10 6.16
N TYR A 280 9.35 -29.16 6.94
CA TYR A 280 8.09 -29.87 7.11
C TYR A 280 7.36 -29.41 8.38
N PRO A 281 6.02 -29.28 8.35
CA PRO A 281 5.23 -28.97 9.54
C PRO A 281 5.51 -29.97 10.67
N GLY A 282 5.64 -29.47 11.89
CA GLY A 282 5.99 -30.24 13.08
C GLY A 282 7.49 -30.52 13.25
N ALA A 283 8.32 -30.25 12.25
CA ALA A 283 9.77 -30.35 12.40
C ALA A 283 10.27 -29.35 13.45
N ARG A 284 11.24 -29.78 14.27
CA ARG A 284 11.83 -28.95 15.31
C ARG A 284 13.16 -28.39 14.82
N LEU A 285 13.25 -27.07 14.73
CA LEU A 285 14.50 -26.35 14.49
C LEU A 285 15.07 -25.86 15.81
N GLN A 286 16.40 -25.86 15.92
CA GLN A 286 17.11 -25.23 17.01
C GLN A 286 17.36 -23.76 16.68
N LEU A 287 17.20 -22.88 17.67
CA LEU A 287 17.53 -21.46 17.53
C LEU A 287 18.89 -21.15 18.18
N PRO A 288 19.72 -20.27 17.60
CA PRO A 288 20.95 -19.82 18.23
C PRO A 288 20.72 -19.15 19.59
N ALA A 289 21.72 -19.21 20.47
CA ALA A 289 21.66 -18.57 21.78
C ALA A 289 21.54 -17.03 21.68
N GLY A 290 20.68 -16.46 22.51
CA GLY A 290 20.38 -15.02 22.52
C GLY A 290 19.49 -14.58 21.36
N THR A 291 18.81 -15.53 20.69
CA THR A 291 17.70 -15.21 19.80
C THR A 291 16.57 -14.55 20.56
N VAL A 292 15.89 -13.65 19.86
CA VAL A 292 14.71 -12.98 20.36
C VAL A 292 13.50 -13.49 19.58
N TYR A 293 12.31 -13.07 19.98
CA TYR A 293 11.09 -13.25 19.22
C TYR A 293 10.38 -11.92 19.10
N VAL A 294 9.95 -11.57 17.90
CA VAL A 294 9.24 -10.34 17.62
C VAL A 294 7.76 -10.63 17.75
N VAL A 295 7.14 -10.07 18.79
CA VAL A 295 5.73 -10.32 19.11
C VAL A 295 4.85 -9.73 18.02
N ARG A 296 3.84 -10.51 17.61
CA ARG A 296 2.83 -10.18 16.60
C ARG A 296 1.47 -9.97 17.29
N HIS A 297 0.58 -9.25 16.63
CA HIS A 297 -0.80 -9.12 17.10
C HIS A 297 -1.46 -10.51 17.23
N GLY A 298 -2.26 -10.69 18.27
CA GLY A 298 -2.87 -11.97 18.62
C GLY A 298 -1.97 -12.93 19.39
N ASP A 299 -0.68 -12.64 19.57
CA ASP A 299 0.20 -13.51 20.36
C ASP A 299 -0.16 -13.50 21.84
N THR A 300 -0.02 -14.66 22.46
CA THR A 300 -0.13 -14.85 23.90
C THR A 300 1.19 -15.43 24.40
N VAL A 301 1.47 -15.33 25.70
CA VAL A 301 2.65 -15.98 26.28
C VAL A 301 2.58 -17.51 26.06
N GLN A 302 1.37 -18.08 26.12
CA GLN A 302 1.14 -19.50 25.88
C GLN A 302 1.48 -19.89 24.43
N SER A 303 0.96 -19.17 23.43
CA SER A 303 1.20 -19.49 22.02
C SER A 303 2.68 -19.38 21.64
N ILE A 304 3.39 -18.38 22.16
CA ILE A 304 4.84 -18.23 21.93
C ILE A 304 5.62 -19.36 22.61
N ALA A 305 5.23 -19.75 23.83
CA ALA A 305 5.90 -20.84 24.54
C ALA A 305 5.73 -22.18 23.82
N ASP A 306 4.52 -22.48 23.35
CA ASP A 306 4.21 -23.69 22.59
C ASP A 306 4.97 -23.73 21.26
N LEU A 307 5.05 -22.60 20.55
CA LEU A 307 5.80 -22.46 19.30
C LEU A 307 7.30 -22.75 19.46
N HIS A 308 7.85 -22.46 20.65
CA HIS A 308 9.28 -22.62 20.93
C HIS A 308 9.64 -23.84 21.78
N ASP A 309 8.66 -24.71 22.09
CA ASP A 309 8.84 -25.87 22.97
C ASP A 309 9.46 -25.47 24.33
N VAL A 310 9.05 -24.31 24.88
CA VAL A 310 9.52 -23.79 26.17
C VAL A 310 8.37 -23.72 27.18
N LEU A 311 8.73 -23.58 28.46
CA LEU A 311 7.74 -23.38 29.51
C LEU A 311 7.30 -21.91 29.57
N THR A 312 5.99 -21.66 29.72
CA THR A 312 5.40 -20.31 29.82
C THR A 312 5.94 -19.51 30.99
N GLY A 313 6.15 -20.14 32.16
CA GLY A 313 6.66 -19.46 33.36
C GLY A 313 8.03 -18.80 33.15
N PRO A 314 9.07 -19.56 32.73
CA PRO A 314 10.37 -18.99 32.35
C PRO A 314 10.30 -17.90 31.28
N LEU A 315 9.50 -18.10 30.23
CA LEU A 315 9.32 -17.11 29.16
C LEU A 315 8.69 -15.81 29.69
N ALA A 316 7.62 -15.91 30.48
CA ALA A 316 6.95 -14.77 31.09
C ALA A 316 7.86 -14.01 32.06
N ASN A 317 8.64 -14.73 32.87
CA ASN A 317 9.55 -14.14 33.84
C ASN A 317 10.69 -13.38 33.15
N LEU A 318 11.23 -13.93 32.06
CA LEU A 318 12.29 -13.28 31.28
C LEU A 318 11.81 -11.98 30.65
N ASN A 319 10.53 -11.91 30.26
CA ASN A 319 9.92 -10.77 29.57
C ASN A 319 8.98 -9.97 30.47
N ARG A 320 9.12 -10.10 31.79
CA ARG A 320 8.17 -9.59 32.79
C ARG A 320 7.89 -8.09 32.67
N ALA A 321 8.92 -7.32 32.32
CA ALA A 321 8.85 -5.86 32.18
C ALA A 321 8.01 -5.42 30.97
N LEU A 322 7.82 -6.31 29.99
CA LEU A 322 7.07 -6.08 28.76
C LEU A 322 5.60 -6.51 28.88
N LEU A 323 5.24 -7.22 29.96
CA LEU A 323 3.92 -7.81 30.15
C LEU A 323 3.04 -6.94 31.05
N THR A 324 1.89 -6.52 30.52
CA THR A 324 0.86 -5.76 31.23
C THR A 324 -0.11 -6.65 32.03
N SER A 325 -0.14 -7.96 31.75
CA SER A 325 -0.99 -8.95 32.40
C SER A 325 -0.16 -10.16 32.88
N ASN A 326 -0.67 -10.85 33.92
CA ASN A 326 -0.14 -12.15 34.35
C ASN A 326 -0.85 -13.32 33.68
N ASP A 327 -1.94 -13.05 32.96
CA ASP A 327 -2.69 -14.06 32.24
C ASP A 327 -1.91 -14.45 30.98
N ILE A 328 -1.39 -15.68 30.98
CA ILE A 328 -0.56 -16.21 29.88
C ILE A 328 -1.37 -16.48 28.61
N ALA A 329 -2.69 -16.57 28.71
CA ALA A 329 -3.60 -16.77 27.58
C ALA A 329 -4.18 -15.45 27.05
N ALA A 330 -3.92 -14.32 27.72
CA ALA A 330 -4.32 -13.01 27.22
C ALA A 330 -3.38 -12.56 26.09
N GLU A 331 -3.95 -11.86 25.11
CA GLU A 331 -3.18 -11.22 24.03
C GLU A 331 -2.17 -10.23 24.63
N ILE A 332 -0.95 -10.27 24.12
CA ILE A 332 0.12 -9.36 24.50
C ILE A 332 -0.14 -8.01 23.83
N ALA A 333 -0.30 -6.97 24.63
CA ALA A 333 -0.46 -5.61 24.13
C ALA A 333 0.84 -5.11 23.49
N ILE A 334 0.78 -4.76 22.20
CA ILE A 334 1.88 -4.14 21.48
C ILE A 334 1.63 -2.63 21.46
N PRO A 335 2.52 -1.80 22.05
CA PRO A 335 2.39 -0.35 22.01
C PRO A 335 2.43 0.16 20.57
N GLU A 336 1.60 1.17 20.29
CA GLU A 336 1.48 1.72 18.95
C GLU A 336 2.81 2.30 18.44
N GLY A 337 3.20 1.92 17.23
CA GLY A 337 4.46 2.34 16.62
C GLY A 337 5.72 1.68 17.22
N GLU A 338 5.57 0.78 18.18
CA GLU A 338 6.68 0.06 18.78
C GLU A 338 6.71 -1.41 18.34
N ARG A 339 7.92 -1.93 18.18
CA ARG A 339 8.16 -3.35 17.97
C ARG A 339 8.48 -3.99 19.31
N LEU A 340 7.61 -4.90 19.77
CA LEU A 340 7.85 -5.63 21.00
C LEU A 340 8.73 -6.85 20.73
N VAL A 341 9.83 -6.97 21.48
CA VAL A 341 10.83 -8.02 21.28
C VAL A 341 11.00 -8.81 22.57
N PHE A 342 10.61 -10.07 22.56
CA PHE A 342 10.78 -11.00 23.66
C PHE A 342 12.16 -11.65 23.59
N ALA A 343 12.84 -11.72 24.72
CA ALA A 343 13.98 -12.62 24.89
C ALA A 343 13.47 -14.06 25.04
N LEU A 344 14.10 -14.99 24.34
CA LEU A 344 13.80 -16.41 24.47
C LEU A 344 14.73 -17.08 25.50
N PRO A 345 14.24 -18.09 26.24
CA PRO A 345 15.09 -18.91 27.10
C PRO A 345 16.22 -19.61 26.32
N GLU A 346 17.32 -19.90 26.99
CA GLU A 346 18.41 -20.68 26.38
C GLU A 346 17.92 -22.07 25.95
N GLY A 347 18.30 -22.49 24.74
CA GLY A 347 17.88 -23.77 24.16
C GLY A 347 16.48 -23.77 23.55
N ALA A 348 15.83 -22.61 23.43
CA ALA A 348 14.55 -22.49 22.72
C ALA A 348 14.64 -23.06 21.29
N GLY A 349 13.60 -23.79 20.91
CA GLY A 349 13.43 -24.31 19.56
C GLY A 349 12.45 -23.49 18.74
N TYR A 350 12.15 -23.98 17.55
CA TYR A 350 11.05 -23.52 16.74
C TYR A 350 10.34 -24.73 16.14
N ILE A 351 9.04 -24.85 16.38
CA ILE A 351 8.21 -25.86 15.75
C ILE A 351 7.71 -25.28 14.43
N VAL A 352 8.19 -25.86 13.32
CA VAL A 352 7.79 -25.46 11.96
C VAL A 352 6.29 -25.63 11.79
N GLN A 353 5.62 -24.57 11.36
CA GLN A 353 4.23 -24.56 10.99
C GLN A 353 4.09 -24.81 9.49
N GLY A 354 2.99 -25.43 9.09
CA GLY A 354 2.53 -25.42 7.71
C GLY A 354 1.17 -26.07 7.57
N GLN A 355 0.81 -26.46 6.36
CA GLN A 355 -0.60 -26.62 6.00
C GLN A 355 -0.90 -28.02 5.43
N THR A 356 -1.97 -28.64 5.94
CA THR A 356 -2.63 -29.76 5.25
C THR A 356 -3.39 -29.23 4.02
N LEU A 357 -3.76 -30.11 3.08
CA LEU A 357 -4.61 -29.71 1.95
C LEU A 357 -5.97 -29.13 2.42
N ASP A 358 -6.51 -29.60 3.54
CA ASP A 358 -7.70 -28.97 4.14
C ASP A 358 -7.42 -27.58 4.73
N ASP A 359 -6.26 -27.36 5.36
CA ASP A 359 -5.87 -26.02 5.83
C ASP A 359 -5.75 -25.04 4.66
N ILE A 360 -5.16 -25.49 3.55
CA ILE A 360 -5.06 -24.70 2.32
C ILE A 360 -6.45 -24.41 1.76
N ARG A 361 -7.30 -25.43 1.68
CA ARG A 361 -8.68 -25.28 1.21
C ARG A 361 -9.48 -24.31 2.09
N ARG A 362 -9.23 -24.22 3.40
CA ARG A 362 -9.86 -23.21 4.29
C ARG A 362 -9.55 -21.78 3.89
N THR A 363 -8.41 -21.57 3.24
CA THR A 363 -8.01 -20.25 2.74
C THR A 363 -8.59 -19.92 1.36
N LEU A 364 -9.22 -20.90 0.70
CA LEU A 364 -9.85 -20.78 -0.61
C LEU A 364 -11.37 -20.62 -0.50
N GLY A 365 -11.91 -19.65 -1.22
CA GLY A 365 -13.32 -19.51 -1.56
C GLY A 365 -13.65 -20.18 -2.90
N GLY A 366 -14.93 -20.54 -3.08
CA GLY A 366 -15.44 -21.12 -4.33
C GLY A 366 -15.12 -22.61 -4.56
N VAL A 367 -14.36 -23.26 -3.68
CA VAL A 367 -13.87 -24.65 -3.86
C VAL A 367 -14.03 -25.51 -2.61
N SER A 368 -14.50 -26.75 -2.79
CA SER A 368 -14.54 -27.79 -1.75
C SER A 368 -13.23 -28.58 -1.63
N LEU A 369 -13.05 -29.33 -0.53
CA LEU A 369 -11.84 -30.16 -0.32
C LEU A 369 -11.69 -31.21 -1.42
N ASP A 370 -12.80 -31.86 -1.80
CA ASP A 370 -12.82 -32.90 -2.81
C ASP A 370 -12.45 -32.34 -4.19
N GLN A 371 -12.98 -31.16 -4.55
CA GLN A 371 -12.61 -30.48 -5.80
C GLN A 371 -11.12 -30.10 -5.82
N LEU A 372 -10.57 -29.62 -4.71
CA LEU A 372 -9.15 -29.27 -4.64
C LEU A 372 -8.26 -30.51 -4.69
N ALA A 373 -8.66 -31.61 -4.04
CA ALA A 373 -7.95 -32.88 -4.03
C ALA A 373 -7.90 -33.54 -5.42
N GLU A 374 -9.02 -33.52 -6.16
CA GLU A 374 -9.13 -34.06 -7.51
C GLU A 374 -8.37 -33.20 -8.54
N ALA A 375 -8.23 -31.89 -8.30
CA ALA A 375 -7.47 -31.01 -9.16
C ALA A 375 -5.96 -31.33 -9.18
N GLN A 376 -5.45 -32.05 -8.17
CA GLN A 376 -4.03 -32.41 -8.12
C GLN A 376 -3.71 -33.54 -9.10
N THR A 377 -2.48 -33.57 -9.62
CA THR A 377 -2.03 -34.61 -10.56
C THR A 377 -0.76 -35.31 -10.05
N PRO A 378 -0.85 -36.56 -9.57
CA PRO A 378 -2.08 -37.34 -9.37
C PRO A 378 -2.94 -36.79 -8.21
N PRO A 379 -4.25 -37.14 -8.14
CA PRO A 379 -5.11 -36.76 -7.03
C PRO A 379 -4.55 -37.25 -5.68
N VAL A 380 -4.78 -36.47 -4.63
CA VAL A 380 -4.29 -36.76 -3.27
C VAL A 380 -5.44 -36.86 -2.26
N ALA A 381 -5.15 -37.34 -1.05
CA ALA A 381 -6.12 -37.30 0.05
C ALA A 381 -6.22 -35.89 0.68
N GLY A 382 -7.35 -35.56 1.30
CA GLY A 382 -7.58 -34.24 1.91
C GLY A 382 -6.70 -33.93 3.14
N ASP A 383 -6.17 -34.95 3.80
CA ASP A 383 -5.21 -34.85 4.91
C ASP A 383 -3.74 -34.84 4.43
N HIS A 384 -3.51 -34.83 3.12
CA HIS A 384 -2.17 -34.75 2.56
C HIS A 384 -1.48 -33.45 2.98
N ILE A 385 -0.28 -33.59 3.54
CA ILE A 385 0.56 -32.47 3.96
C ILE A 385 1.51 -32.12 2.83
N TYR A 386 1.49 -30.86 2.42
CA TYR A 386 2.39 -30.36 1.38
C TYR A 386 3.62 -29.67 1.97
N ALA A 387 4.76 -29.84 1.31
CA ALA A 387 5.95 -29.03 1.62
C ALA A 387 5.72 -27.58 1.19
N VAL A 388 6.24 -26.64 1.98
CA VAL A 388 6.23 -25.21 1.64
C VAL A 388 6.85 -24.99 0.28
N GLY A 389 6.23 -24.15 -0.55
CA GLY A 389 6.71 -23.90 -1.90
C GLY A 389 6.18 -24.87 -2.96
N THR A 390 5.42 -25.91 -2.57
CA THR A 390 4.77 -26.79 -3.56
C THR A 390 3.67 -26.03 -4.28
N THR A 391 3.71 -26.02 -5.61
CA THR A 391 2.66 -25.43 -6.43
C THR A 391 1.49 -26.40 -6.55
N LEU A 392 0.28 -25.93 -6.26
CA LEU A 392 -0.96 -26.69 -6.35
C LEU A 392 -1.79 -26.23 -7.54
N HIS A 393 -2.46 -27.19 -8.15
CA HIS A 393 -3.47 -26.92 -9.15
C HIS A 393 -4.75 -26.48 -8.45
N THR A 394 -5.29 -25.34 -8.83
CA THR A 394 -6.56 -24.84 -8.31
C THR A 394 -7.64 -25.03 -9.37
N PRO A 395 -8.85 -25.46 -9.00
CA PRO A 395 -9.99 -25.43 -9.92
C PRO A 395 -10.20 -24.01 -10.49
N PRO A 396 -10.74 -23.86 -11.71
CA PRO A 396 -10.99 -22.55 -12.33
C PRO A 396 -11.78 -21.58 -11.45
N GLU A 397 -12.74 -22.11 -10.69
CA GLU A 397 -13.62 -21.39 -9.77
C GLU A 397 -12.96 -20.98 -8.44
N ALA A 398 -11.73 -21.42 -8.17
CA ALA A 398 -11.02 -21.09 -6.93
C ALA A 398 -10.62 -19.61 -6.87
N TYR A 399 -10.83 -19.00 -5.71
CA TYR A 399 -10.31 -17.68 -5.35
C TYR A 399 -9.97 -17.67 -3.86
N GLY A 400 -9.32 -16.63 -3.34
CA GLY A 400 -8.94 -16.63 -1.92
C GLY A 400 -7.66 -17.42 -1.69
N SER A 401 -6.53 -16.78 -1.43
CA SER A 401 -5.41 -17.48 -0.79
C SER A 401 -4.40 -16.50 -0.24
N THR A 402 -4.24 -16.45 1.08
CA THR A 402 -3.24 -15.59 1.71
C THR A 402 -2.47 -16.36 2.77
N PRO A 403 -1.15 -16.16 2.88
CA PRO A 403 -0.40 -16.61 4.04
C PRO A 403 -1.06 -16.12 5.32
N PRO A 404 -1.18 -16.96 6.38
CA PRO A 404 -1.87 -16.61 7.62
C PRO A 404 -1.27 -15.39 8.34
N ASP A 405 -0.02 -15.04 8.06
CA ASP A 405 0.73 -13.99 8.76
C ASP A 405 1.03 -12.75 7.92
N ALA A 406 0.50 -12.66 6.70
CA ALA A 406 0.63 -11.45 5.91
C ALA A 406 -0.16 -10.31 6.58
N THR A 407 0.46 -9.15 6.80
CA THR A 407 -0.23 -7.95 7.28
C THR A 407 0.52 -6.74 6.73
N ASN A 408 -0.21 -5.74 6.21
CA ASN A 408 0.36 -4.48 5.80
C ASN A 408 0.78 -3.69 7.06
N PRO A 409 2.09 -3.45 7.25
CA PRO A 409 2.62 -2.77 8.44
C PRO A 409 2.31 -1.27 8.46
N GLY A 410 1.55 -0.73 7.49
CA GLY A 410 1.15 0.67 7.47
C GLY A 410 2.26 1.63 7.02
N THR A 411 3.32 1.12 6.41
CA THR A 411 4.46 1.92 5.96
C THR A 411 4.15 2.83 4.77
N ALA A 412 2.95 2.75 4.20
CA ALA A 412 2.47 3.58 3.09
C ALA A 412 1.36 4.53 3.57
N CYS A 413 1.51 5.82 3.25
CA CYS A 413 0.66 6.95 3.65
C CYS A 413 0.11 6.84 5.09
N VAL A 414 0.96 7.06 6.09
CA VAL A 414 0.59 6.97 7.52
C VAL A 414 -0.66 7.80 7.84
N GLU A 415 -0.84 8.96 7.19
CA GLU A 415 -2.02 9.83 7.32
C GLU A 415 -3.35 9.27 6.84
N HIS A 416 -3.31 8.25 5.99
CA HIS A 416 -4.48 7.63 5.39
C HIS A 416 -4.65 6.18 5.82
N ALA A 417 -3.68 5.66 6.56
CA ALA A 417 -3.66 4.31 7.09
C ALA A 417 -4.43 4.17 8.41
N VAL A 418 -4.74 5.29 9.07
CA VAL A 418 -5.59 5.37 10.26
C VAL A 418 -6.81 6.27 10.00
N THR A 419 -7.84 6.22 10.85
CA THR A 419 -9.00 7.12 10.69
C THR A 419 -8.55 8.57 10.83
N ALA A 420 -9.24 9.54 10.20
CA ALA A 420 -8.86 10.95 10.33
C ALA A 420 -8.76 11.39 11.81
N GLY A 421 -9.70 10.95 12.65
CA GLY A 421 -9.64 11.21 14.10
C GLY A 421 -8.45 10.53 14.80
N ALA A 422 -8.07 9.31 14.39
CA ALA A 422 -6.87 8.66 14.93
C ALA A 422 -5.60 9.35 14.43
N PHE A 423 -5.53 9.74 13.16
CA PHE A 423 -4.39 10.48 12.62
C PHE A 423 -4.22 11.82 13.33
N GLU A 424 -5.32 12.54 13.54
CA GLU A 424 -5.32 13.79 14.29
C GLU A 424 -4.94 13.58 15.76
N THR A 425 -5.32 12.46 16.38
CA THR A 425 -4.95 12.16 17.77
C THR A 425 -3.49 11.73 17.90
N ILE A 426 -2.96 10.97 16.94
CA ILE A 426 -1.63 10.34 16.99
C ILE A 426 -0.54 11.30 16.45
N PHE A 427 -0.85 12.06 15.40
CA PHE A 427 0.10 12.93 14.69
C PHE A 427 -0.37 14.38 14.60
N GLY A 428 -1.68 14.64 14.65
CA GLY A 428 -2.27 15.98 14.63
C GLY A 428 -2.33 16.64 16.01
N GLY A 429 -1.21 16.67 16.72
CA GLY A 429 -1.03 17.59 17.84
C GLY A 429 -1.21 19.03 17.36
N GLY A 430 -2.45 19.50 17.33
CA GLY A 430 -2.84 20.81 16.83
C GLY A 430 -4.35 20.85 16.64
N GLY A 431 -5.09 21.14 17.72
CA GLY A 431 -6.44 21.70 17.57
C GLY A 431 -6.40 22.98 16.73
N ALA A 432 -7.58 23.48 16.35
CA ALA A 432 -7.69 24.77 15.66
C ALA A 432 -6.72 25.79 16.29
N PRO A 433 -5.86 26.42 15.49
CA PRO A 433 -4.80 27.27 16.02
C PRO A 433 -5.38 28.34 16.93
N GLU A 434 -4.67 28.67 18.02
CA GLU A 434 -5.09 29.74 18.92
C GLU A 434 -5.16 31.05 18.12
N ILE A 435 -6.37 31.58 17.98
CA ILE A 435 -6.62 32.79 17.20
C ILE A 435 -5.86 33.95 17.85
N PRO A 436 -5.01 34.68 17.11
CA PRO A 436 -4.34 35.86 17.62
C PRO A 436 -5.35 36.84 18.23
N SER A 437 -5.06 37.37 19.43
CA SER A 437 -5.98 38.28 20.13
C SER A 437 -6.09 39.65 19.45
N GLU A 438 -4.99 40.09 18.83
CA GLU A 438 -4.85 41.39 18.18
C GLU A 438 -5.22 41.32 16.69
N ILE A 439 -5.78 42.42 16.16
CA ILE A 439 -6.03 42.61 14.74
C ILE A 439 -4.78 43.21 14.10
N SER A 440 -4.25 42.55 13.08
CA SER A 440 -3.13 43.05 12.28
C SER A 440 -3.60 44.01 11.18
N GLU A 441 -2.85 45.09 10.98
CA GLU A 441 -3.18 46.16 10.03
C GLU A 441 -2.41 46.01 8.70
N ASP A 442 -1.19 45.46 8.74
CA ASP A 442 -0.36 45.22 7.55
C ASP A 442 -0.05 43.73 7.41
N VAL A 443 -0.71 43.05 6.45
CA VAL A 443 -0.62 41.61 6.27
C VAL A 443 -0.31 41.23 4.83
N LYS A 444 0.75 40.43 4.67
CA LYS A 444 1.15 39.82 3.40
C LYS A 444 1.35 38.32 3.57
N ILE A 445 0.96 37.54 2.57
CA ILE A 445 1.23 36.11 2.50
C ILE A 445 2.20 35.85 1.34
N THR A 446 3.33 35.21 1.63
CA THR A 446 4.35 34.90 0.61
C THR A 446 4.39 33.42 0.32
N SER A 447 4.55 33.03 -0.96
CA SER A 447 4.89 31.65 -1.33
C SER A 447 6.37 31.46 -1.54
N GLY A 448 7.01 30.68 -0.68
CA GLY A 448 8.28 30.03 -0.98
C GLY A 448 8.07 28.77 -1.82
N ALA A 449 9.14 27.98 -2.04
CA ALA A 449 9.11 26.87 -2.99
C ALA A 449 8.00 25.84 -2.71
N ASN A 450 7.67 25.59 -1.44
CA ASN A 450 6.60 24.67 -0.98
C ASN A 450 5.93 25.19 0.31
N ASP A 451 5.86 26.51 0.52
CA ASP A 451 5.33 27.06 1.76
C ASP A 451 4.49 28.33 1.60
N TRP A 452 3.42 28.43 2.39
CA TRP A 452 2.78 29.70 2.72
C TRP A 452 3.38 30.25 4.01
N THR A 453 3.86 31.50 3.94
CA THR A 453 4.40 32.22 5.10
C THR A 453 3.63 33.52 5.28
N VAL A 454 3.12 33.78 6.48
CA VAL A 454 2.37 34.99 6.82
C VAL A 454 3.34 36.01 7.42
N VAL A 455 3.33 37.23 6.87
CA VAL A 455 4.02 38.39 7.40
C VAL A 455 2.97 39.38 7.88
N ALA A 456 2.87 39.59 9.19
CA ALA A 456 1.89 40.46 9.82
C ALA A 456 2.59 41.50 10.70
N ASP A 457 2.34 42.79 10.45
CA ASP A 457 2.90 43.94 11.18
C ASP A 457 4.44 43.88 11.35
N GLY A 458 5.13 43.36 10.32
CA GLY A 458 6.58 43.19 10.30
C GLY A 458 7.12 41.92 10.97
N ALA A 459 6.27 41.06 11.54
CA ALA A 459 6.63 39.74 12.06
C ALA A 459 6.33 38.63 11.04
N THR A 460 7.24 37.68 10.89
CA THR A 460 7.12 36.55 9.96
C THR A 460 6.81 35.27 10.71
N SER A 461 5.81 34.52 10.26
CA SER A 461 5.47 33.21 10.81
C SER A 461 6.49 32.13 10.41
N ASP A 462 6.46 30.99 11.12
CA ASP A 462 7.04 29.75 10.60
C ASP A 462 6.32 29.33 9.30
N GLN A 463 7.04 28.61 8.44
CA GLN A 463 6.51 28.06 7.18
C GLN A 463 5.31 27.14 7.43
N ASN A 464 4.24 27.32 6.66
CA ASN A 464 3.00 26.54 6.71
C ASN A 464 2.27 26.53 8.07
N LYS A 465 2.62 27.46 8.95
CA LYS A 465 2.02 27.64 10.28
C LYS A 465 1.48 29.05 10.50
N GLY A 466 1.35 29.82 9.42
CA GLY A 466 0.93 31.22 9.50
C GLY A 466 -0.53 31.34 9.89
N ILE A 467 -0.80 32.07 10.97
CA ILE A 467 -2.14 32.41 11.45
C ILE A 467 -2.18 33.91 11.70
N VAL A 468 -3.22 34.58 11.19
CA VAL A 468 -3.39 36.02 11.37
C VAL A 468 -4.85 36.37 11.57
N LYS A 469 -5.10 37.43 12.33
CA LYS A 469 -6.41 38.03 12.51
C LYS A 469 -6.42 39.42 11.88
N ILE A 470 -7.42 39.72 11.06
CA ILE A 470 -7.56 40.98 10.32
C ILE A 470 -8.97 41.56 10.51
N ALA A 471 -9.10 42.87 10.27
CA ALA A 471 -10.41 43.51 10.24
C ALA A 471 -11.19 43.11 8.98
N LYS A 472 -12.51 43.10 9.08
CA LYS A 472 -13.38 43.01 7.90
C LYS A 472 -13.03 44.05 6.84
N ASP A 473 -13.10 43.66 5.57
CA ASP A 473 -12.78 44.46 4.39
C ASP A 473 -11.28 44.80 4.28
N ALA A 474 -10.42 44.18 5.10
CA ALA A 474 -8.97 44.28 4.94
C ALA A 474 -8.49 43.55 3.68
N LYS A 475 -7.42 44.09 3.11
CA LYS A 475 -6.77 43.56 1.91
C LYS A 475 -5.49 42.84 2.30
N ILE A 476 -5.33 41.62 1.82
CA ILE A 476 -4.08 40.87 1.94
C ILE A 476 -3.42 40.77 0.57
N LEU A 477 -2.13 41.08 0.54
CA LEU A 477 -1.28 40.85 -0.62
C LEU A 477 -0.70 39.44 -0.57
N PHE A 478 -0.88 38.68 -1.63
CA PHE A 478 -0.15 37.44 -1.91
C PHE A 478 1.03 37.77 -2.80
N GLU A 479 2.24 37.31 -2.46
CA GLU A 479 3.45 37.52 -3.26
C GLU A 479 4.18 36.19 -3.49
N ASN A 480 4.41 35.85 -4.76
CA ASN A 480 5.17 34.68 -5.13
C ASN A 480 6.67 34.95 -5.05
N LEU A 481 7.40 34.23 -4.21
CA LEU A 481 8.86 34.32 -4.12
C LEU A 481 9.55 33.26 -4.97
N ALA A 482 8.99 32.04 -5.06
CA ALA A 482 9.47 30.97 -5.93
C ALA A 482 8.44 29.85 -6.05
N GLY A 483 8.36 29.18 -7.21
CA GLY A 483 7.53 27.97 -7.40
C GLY A 483 6.20 28.23 -8.11
N PHE A 484 5.52 27.13 -8.48
CA PHE A 484 4.20 27.13 -9.12
C PHE A 484 3.14 26.77 -8.08
N HIS A 485 2.12 27.61 -7.93
CA HIS A 485 1.12 27.49 -6.86
C HIS A 485 -0.30 27.79 -7.36
N THR A 486 -1.29 27.36 -6.58
CA THR A 486 -2.65 27.91 -6.62
C THR A 486 -2.91 28.69 -5.33
N ILE A 487 -3.84 29.65 -5.36
CA ILE A 487 -4.39 30.27 -4.15
C ILE A 487 -5.81 29.74 -3.99
N THR A 488 -5.98 28.81 -3.06
CA THR A 488 -7.27 28.19 -2.76
C THR A 488 -7.75 28.67 -1.39
N ILE A 489 -8.91 29.32 -1.33
CA ILE A 489 -9.48 29.88 -0.11
C ILE A 489 -10.72 29.06 0.26
N ASN A 490 -10.72 28.42 1.43
CA ASN A 490 -11.80 27.55 1.90
C ASN A 490 -12.21 26.47 0.87
N GLY A 491 -11.22 25.93 0.14
CA GLY A 491 -11.43 24.90 -0.87
C GLY A 491 -11.89 25.42 -2.24
N VAL A 492 -12.03 26.74 -2.43
CA VAL A 492 -12.32 27.37 -3.72
C VAL A 492 -11.04 27.96 -4.30
N THR A 493 -10.62 27.49 -5.47
CA THR A 493 -9.42 27.97 -6.15
C THR A 493 -9.69 29.34 -6.78
N GLU A 494 -9.22 30.41 -6.14
CA GLU A 494 -9.38 31.79 -6.61
C GLU A 494 -8.31 32.17 -7.64
N VAL A 495 -7.12 31.59 -7.53
CA VAL A 495 -6.03 31.74 -8.51
C VAL A 495 -5.49 30.37 -8.87
N ALA A 496 -5.72 29.93 -10.12
CA ALA A 496 -5.30 28.62 -10.60
C ALA A 496 -3.81 28.56 -11.03
N GLU A 497 -3.18 29.70 -11.29
CA GLU A 497 -1.77 29.80 -11.68
C GLU A 497 -1.12 31.01 -11.01
N PHE A 498 -0.41 30.77 -9.90
CA PHE A 498 0.35 31.78 -9.16
C PHE A 498 1.84 31.43 -9.22
N GLY A 499 2.64 32.24 -9.92
CA GLY A 499 4.03 31.93 -10.29
C GLY A 499 4.19 31.45 -11.74
N PRO A 500 5.38 30.93 -12.17
CA PRO A 500 6.57 30.59 -11.39
C PRO A 500 7.57 31.74 -11.22
N GLN A 501 7.34 32.88 -11.88
CA GLN A 501 8.20 34.04 -11.72
C GLN A 501 8.07 34.61 -10.31
N ALA A 502 9.22 34.92 -9.70
CA ALA A 502 9.27 35.66 -8.44
C ALA A 502 8.77 37.09 -8.65
N GLY A 503 8.04 37.63 -7.66
CA GLY A 503 7.42 38.94 -7.68
C GLY A 503 6.02 39.00 -8.31
N VAL A 504 5.43 37.86 -8.71
CA VAL A 504 4.00 37.80 -9.09
C VAL A 504 3.17 38.07 -7.84
N THR A 505 2.20 38.99 -7.93
CA THR A 505 1.38 39.40 -6.80
C THR A 505 -0.11 39.28 -7.10
N PHE A 506 -0.90 39.04 -6.06
CA PHE A 506 -2.35 38.97 -6.11
C PHE A 506 -2.94 39.61 -4.85
N GLU A 507 -3.95 40.47 -4.98
CA GLU A 507 -4.63 41.07 -3.83
C GLU A 507 -6.00 40.44 -3.64
N TRP A 508 -6.33 40.09 -2.39
CA TRP A 508 -7.65 39.61 -2.02
C TRP A 508 -8.23 40.47 -0.90
N THR A 509 -9.53 40.78 -0.98
CA THR A 509 -10.25 41.51 0.07
C THR A 509 -11.20 40.56 0.78
N PHE A 510 -11.05 40.41 2.10
CA PHE A 510 -11.90 39.56 2.91
C PHE A 510 -13.14 40.32 3.38
N ASN A 511 -14.22 40.23 2.60
CA ASN A 511 -15.44 41.02 2.82
C ASN A 511 -16.44 40.37 3.79
N GLU A 512 -16.14 39.18 4.30
CA GLU A 512 -17.01 38.44 5.22
C GLU A 512 -16.24 38.11 6.49
N ALA A 513 -16.90 38.26 7.65
CA ALA A 513 -16.33 37.86 8.92
C ALA A 513 -16.35 36.34 9.02
N GLY A 514 -15.28 35.74 9.54
CA GLY A 514 -15.15 34.29 9.62
C GLY A 514 -13.71 33.80 9.51
N GLU A 515 -13.58 32.49 9.37
CA GLU A 515 -12.32 31.79 9.24
C GLU A 515 -12.07 31.39 7.78
N PHE A 516 -10.86 31.69 7.30
CA PHE A 516 -10.45 31.43 5.93
C PHE A 516 -9.15 30.63 5.92
N LYS A 517 -9.25 29.40 5.42
CA LYS A 517 -8.14 28.49 5.19
C LYS A 517 -7.55 28.74 3.82
N ILE A 518 -6.25 29.00 3.76
CA ILE A 518 -5.51 29.22 2.52
C ILE A 518 -4.67 27.97 2.22
N THR A 519 -4.85 27.38 1.05
CA THR A 519 -4.14 26.18 0.59
C THR A 519 -3.62 26.29 -0.84
N CYS A 520 -2.74 25.38 -1.23
CA CYS A 520 -2.32 25.16 -2.62
C CYS A 520 -2.74 23.76 -3.07
N ASP A 521 -3.34 23.65 -4.24
CA ASP A 521 -3.84 22.37 -4.77
C ASP A 521 -2.71 21.46 -5.27
N PHE A 522 -1.55 22.04 -5.59
CA PHE A 522 -0.36 21.29 -6.01
C PHE A 522 0.48 20.78 -4.83
N HIS A 523 0.42 21.47 -3.69
CA HIS A 523 1.23 21.17 -2.51
C HIS A 523 0.30 21.13 -1.28
N PRO A 524 -0.18 19.94 -0.89
CA PRO A 524 -1.14 19.79 0.20
C PRO A 524 -0.66 20.34 1.55
N ASP A 525 0.66 20.40 1.74
CA ASP A 525 1.30 20.89 2.96
C ASP A 525 1.31 22.43 3.07
N MET A 526 1.03 23.15 1.97
CA MET A 526 0.99 24.60 1.97
C MET A 526 -0.26 25.10 2.66
N LEU A 527 -0.10 25.74 3.82
CA LEU A 527 -1.22 26.12 4.69
C LEU A 527 -1.01 27.47 5.38
N ALA A 528 -2.05 28.31 5.38
CA ALA A 528 -2.18 29.47 6.27
C ALA A 528 -3.64 29.69 6.68
N TRP A 529 -3.86 30.39 7.79
CA TRP A 529 -5.18 30.74 8.30
C TRP A 529 -5.35 32.26 8.46
N VAL A 530 -6.48 32.77 8.00
CA VAL A 530 -6.88 34.18 8.12
C VAL A 530 -8.21 34.24 8.84
N TYR A 531 -8.24 34.91 10.00
CA TYR A 531 -9.44 35.18 10.78
C TYR A 531 -9.88 36.62 10.55
N VAL A 532 -11.16 36.82 10.23
CA VAL A 532 -11.71 38.13 9.88
C VAL A 532 -12.79 38.50 10.89
N GLU A 533 -12.62 39.63 11.57
CA GLU A 533 -13.58 40.18 12.55
C GLU A 533 -14.12 41.56 12.15
#